data_AF-E3BM96-F1
#
_entry.id   AF-E3BM96-F1
#
_cell.length_a   1.000
_cell.length_b   1.000
_cell.length_c   1.000
_cell.angle_alpha   90.00
_cell.angle_beta   90.00
_cell.angle_gamma   90.00
#
_symmetry.space_group_name_H-M   'P 1'
#
loop_
_entity.id
_entity.type
_entity.pdbx_description
1 polymer ?
#
loop_
_entity_poly.entity_id
_entity_poly.type
_entity_poly.pdbx_seq_one_letter_code
_entity_poly.pdbx_strand_id
1 'polypeptide(L)'
;MKSQRQLSWMIAVALGTSSISMTHAAELVKVTDTAKLKSILKVQSQSVVPIENGLTPVKRITLPNGKIKVRYQQTYLGIPVYDTSVVATVVREEPTEAYGQMVEGIDTDLSTLTPDITKKQAINLAIESFQLSAVDTSNFENKNAKLMVRLNEDQMAQLVYVVDFFVAEARPERPFYMIDAQTGEVVDHWNGLNHITATGTGPGGNSKTGRYEYGTDYSGFLISKSGNRCTMNNSAVKTVDMKNRRSGSTAYSYDCANNSNYNDHKSINGAYSPLNDAHFFGKVVFDMYQDWMNTSPLSFQLTMRVHYGSDYENAFWNGSSMTFGDGKNRFYPLVDINVSAHEVSHGFTEQNSGLVYRNMSGGINEAFSDIAGEAAEFYMKGSVDWIIGADIFKSSGGLRYFDQPSKDGKSIDHARDYSNGMNVHYSSGVFNRAFYLLSNKPGWNVRKGFEIFTTANQLYWTANSTFDQGGCGVAKAAADRGYNVTDVRAAFNTVGVDATCGTLPPPTGKVLQQGTPITGLSASRSNQDFYTFTVNSTQNLVVSTSGGRGDLDLYVKAGSKPTTTSYDCRPYSTGNNEQCRVWAQPGVTYHVMLNAYSAYSGVTLKLD
;
A
#
# COMPACT_ATOMS: atom_id res chain seq x y z
N MET A 1 30.56 -50.04 67.79
CA MET A 1 29.25 -50.37 68.41
C MET A 1 28.65 -49.12 69.00
N LYS A 2 27.66 -48.50 68.35
CA LYS A 2 26.73 -47.56 68.99
C LYS A 2 25.53 -47.31 68.08
N SER A 3 24.39 -47.83 68.55
CA SER A 3 22.99 -47.45 68.31
C SER A 3 22.73 -46.35 67.26
N GLN A 4 22.07 -46.74 66.17
CA GLN A 4 21.43 -45.84 65.22
C GLN A 4 19.92 -45.87 65.51
N ARG A 5 19.37 -44.77 66.00
CA ARG A 5 17.93 -44.55 66.13
C ARG A 5 17.46 -43.60 65.04
N GLN A 6 16.40 -44.04 64.35
CA GLN A 6 15.65 -43.35 63.32
C GLN A 6 15.16 -41.98 63.76
N LEU A 7 15.10 -41.03 62.83
CA LEU A 7 13.99 -40.08 62.78
C LEU A 7 13.53 -39.90 61.33
N SER A 8 12.28 -40.28 61.13
CA SER A 8 11.49 -40.22 59.91
C SER A 8 11.35 -38.78 59.40
N TRP A 9 11.53 -38.58 58.09
CA TRP A 9 10.95 -37.46 57.37
C TRP A 9 10.12 -37.98 56.20
N MET A 10 8.89 -37.48 56.16
CA MET A 10 7.84 -37.84 55.22
C MET A 10 8.24 -37.55 53.79
N ILE A 11 7.78 -38.45 52.92
CA ILE A 11 7.79 -38.36 51.47
C ILE A 11 6.91 -37.17 51.04
N ALA A 12 7.49 -36.24 50.28
CA ALA A 12 6.78 -35.46 49.28
C ALA A 12 7.40 -35.80 47.92
N VAL A 13 6.75 -36.71 47.18
CA VAL A 13 7.05 -36.94 45.77
C VAL A 13 6.60 -35.70 45.01
N ALA A 14 7.54 -34.81 44.72
CA ALA A 14 7.35 -33.82 43.66
C ALA A 14 7.43 -34.58 42.33
N LEU A 15 6.29 -34.67 41.66
CA LEU A 15 6.14 -35.11 40.29
C LEU A 15 7.20 -34.44 39.41
N GLY A 16 8.09 -35.26 38.86
CA GLY A 16 8.96 -34.84 37.77
C GLY A 16 8.08 -34.41 36.60
N THR A 17 8.09 -33.11 36.33
CA THR A 17 7.91 -32.65 34.95
C THR A 17 9.32 -32.49 34.40
N SER A 18 9.80 -33.56 33.79
CA SER A 18 10.86 -33.46 32.79
C SER A 18 10.33 -32.57 31.68
N SER A 19 10.64 -31.27 31.76
CA SER A 19 10.58 -30.38 30.61
C SER A 19 11.56 -30.93 29.59
N ILE A 20 11.02 -31.61 28.58
CA ILE A 20 11.72 -31.99 27.37
C ILE A 20 12.21 -30.68 26.75
N SER A 21 13.50 -30.39 26.86
CA SER A 21 14.13 -29.33 26.08
C SER A 21 14.03 -29.73 24.61
N MET A 22 13.05 -29.19 23.90
CA MET A 22 13.04 -29.29 22.45
C MET A 22 14.21 -28.44 21.96
N THR A 23 15.23 -29.06 21.38
CA THR A 23 16.33 -28.36 20.68
C THR A 23 15.73 -27.57 19.53
N HIS A 24 15.50 -26.27 19.71
CA HIS A 24 15.14 -25.35 18.64
C HIS A 24 16.45 -24.69 18.17
N ALA A 25 16.65 -24.64 16.86
CA ALA A 25 17.72 -23.85 16.24
C ALA A 25 17.58 -22.37 16.66
N ALA A 26 18.65 -21.59 16.46
CA ALA A 26 18.62 -20.21 16.88
C ALA A 26 17.47 -19.42 16.20
N GLU A 27 16.75 -18.59 16.96
CA GLU A 27 15.59 -17.85 16.44
C GLU A 27 15.59 -16.40 16.93
N LEU A 28 15.22 -15.48 16.03
CA LEU A 28 14.99 -14.08 16.37
C LEU A 28 13.62 -13.89 17.04
N VAL A 29 13.64 -13.57 18.33
CA VAL A 29 12.46 -13.41 19.18
C VAL A 29 12.22 -11.93 19.49
N LYS A 30 10.97 -11.48 19.33
CA LYS A 30 10.54 -10.14 19.74
C LYS A 30 10.46 -10.03 21.26
N VAL A 31 11.00 -8.94 21.81
CA VAL A 31 10.95 -8.62 23.23
C VAL A 31 9.93 -7.52 23.45
N THR A 32 8.74 -7.91 23.93
CA THR A 32 7.64 -6.99 24.27
C THR A 32 7.30 -7.01 25.77
N ASP A 33 7.73 -8.04 26.50
CA ASP A 33 7.57 -8.17 27.95
C ASP A 33 8.90 -7.94 28.70
N THR A 34 8.80 -7.33 29.88
CA THR A 34 9.90 -7.03 30.79
C THR A 34 10.37 -8.22 31.63
N ALA A 35 9.58 -9.29 31.77
CA ALA A 35 9.94 -10.43 32.61
C ALA A 35 11.27 -11.08 32.19
N LYS A 36 11.44 -11.26 30.87
CA LYS A 36 12.65 -11.82 30.26
C LYS A 36 13.86 -10.89 30.40
N LEU A 37 13.66 -9.58 30.23
CA LEU A 37 14.71 -8.59 30.44
C LEU A 37 15.17 -8.58 31.91
N LYS A 38 14.24 -8.63 32.86
CA LYS A 38 14.54 -8.68 34.28
C LYS A 38 15.27 -9.95 34.70
N SER A 39 14.86 -11.11 34.18
CA SER A 39 15.52 -12.38 34.51
C SER A 39 16.98 -12.37 34.05
N ILE A 40 17.24 -11.92 32.82
CA ILE A 40 18.59 -11.80 32.27
C ILE A 40 19.44 -10.81 33.09
N LEU A 41 18.92 -9.60 33.32
CA LEU A 41 19.66 -8.57 34.09
C LEU A 41 19.94 -9.00 35.52
N LYS A 42 19.02 -9.73 36.16
CA LYS A 42 19.21 -10.27 37.51
C LYS A 42 20.31 -11.32 37.54
N VAL A 43 20.29 -12.29 36.62
CA VAL A 43 21.33 -13.32 36.52
C VAL A 43 22.68 -12.66 36.22
N GLN A 44 22.70 -11.69 35.30
CA GLN A 44 23.91 -10.94 34.96
C GLN A 44 24.48 -10.15 36.14
N SER A 45 23.63 -9.54 36.98
CA SER A 45 24.07 -8.79 38.17
C SER A 45 24.75 -9.66 39.24
N GLN A 46 24.52 -10.97 39.20
CA GLN A 46 25.07 -11.94 40.15
C GLN A 46 26.27 -12.71 39.57
N SER A 47 26.58 -12.51 38.28
CA SER A 47 27.68 -13.19 37.59
C SER A 47 28.92 -12.31 37.53
N VAL A 48 30.08 -12.93 37.75
CA VAL A 48 31.41 -12.32 37.57
C VAL A 48 32.03 -12.66 36.21
N VAL A 49 31.36 -13.52 35.42
CA VAL A 49 31.75 -13.91 34.06
C VAL A 49 30.63 -13.57 33.08
N PRO A 50 30.93 -13.36 31.79
CA PRO A 50 29.90 -13.18 30.76
C PRO A 50 28.94 -14.37 30.76
N ILE A 51 27.64 -14.06 30.82
CA ILE A 51 26.60 -15.08 30.78
C ILE A 51 26.24 -15.42 29.33
N GLU A 52 25.63 -16.59 29.16
CA GLU A 52 25.26 -17.13 27.84
C GLU A 52 24.38 -16.16 27.06
N ASN A 53 23.31 -15.63 27.64
CA ASN A 53 22.50 -14.59 27.03
C ASN A 53 22.53 -13.31 27.88
N GLY A 54 23.42 -12.38 27.52
CA GLY A 54 23.67 -11.14 28.24
C GLY A 54 23.11 -9.90 27.54
N LEU A 55 22.97 -8.82 28.31
CA LEU A 55 22.51 -7.51 27.83
C LEU A 55 23.42 -6.42 28.36
N THR A 56 24.15 -5.77 27.44
CA THR A 56 25.06 -4.67 27.77
C THR A 56 24.37 -3.33 27.50
N PRO A 57 24.21 -2.43 28.48
CA PRO A 57 23.65 -1.11 28.23
C PRO A 57 24.59 -0.30 27.33
N VAL A 58 24.09 0.18 26.19
CA VAL A 58 24.86 0.95 25.21
C VAL A 58 24.47 2.43 25.15
N LYS A 59 23.25 2.78 25.57
CA LYS A 59 22.79 4.17 25.64
C LYS A 59 21.71 4.36 26.69
N ARG A 60 21.81 5.42 27.51
CA ARG A 60 20.76 5.86 28.44
C ARG A 60 20.38 7.30 28.11
N ILE A 61 19.08 7.56 27.98
CA ILE A 61 18.54 8.91 27.75
C ILE A 61 17.39 9.19 28.71
N THR A 62 17.20 10.46 29.06
CA THR A 62 16.04 10.95 29.79
C THR A 62 15.17 11.74 28.82
N LEU A 63 13.92 11.34 28.65
CA LEU A 63 12.98 12.00 27.77
C LEU A 63 12.40 13.27 28.42
N PRO A 64 11.87 14.24 27.66
CA PRO A 64 11.29 15.47 28.21
C PRO A 64 10.15 15.24 29.21
N ASN A 65 9.46 14.10 29.13
CA ASN A 65 8.42 13.69 30.08
C ASN A 65 8.96 12.99 31.35
N GLY A 66 10.29 13.02 31.57
CA GLY A 66 10.96 12.44 32.74
C GLY A 66 11.20 10.92 32.67
N LYS A 67 10.71 10.21 31.65
CA LYS A 67 10.97 8.76 31.50
C LYS A 67 12.45 8.52 31.11
N ILE A 68 13.10 7.56 31.78
CA ILE A 68 14.45 7.11 31.41
C ILE A 68 14.32 5.93 30.43
N LYS A 69 14.98 6.02 29.28
CA LYS A 69 15.09 4.94 28.29
C LYS A 69 16.52 4.42 28.25
N VAL A 70 16.69 3.10 28.29
CA VAL A 70 17.99 2.43 28.15
C VAL A 70 17.95 1.49 26.96
N ARG A 71 18.90 1.63 26.03
CA ARG A 71 19.13 0.69 24.93
C ARG A 71 20.20 -0.32 25.36
N TYR A 72 19.91 -1.59 25.18
CA TYR A 72 20.78 -2.73 25.45
C TYR A 72 21.17 -3.41 24.13
N GLN A 73 22.46 -3.77 24.03
CA GLN A 73 23.01 -4.66 23.02
C GLN A 73 23.02 -6.08 23.59
N GLN A 74 22.45 -7.04 22.89
CA GLN A 74 22.56 -8.45 23.28
C GLN A 74 24.00 -8.94 23.08
N THR A 75 24.45 -9.80 23.98
CA THR A 75 25.74 -10.49 23.91
C THR A 75 25.54 -11.98 24.17
N TYR A 76 26.20 -12.84 23.40
CA TYR A 76 26.32 -14.27 23.66
C TYR A 76 27.69 -14.58 24.26
N LEU A 77 27.75 -15.01 25.53
CA LEU A 77 29.00 -15.21 26.29
C LEU A 77 29.96 -13.99 26.18
N GLY A 78 29.39 -12.79 26.17
CA GLY A 78 30.13 -11.52 26.05
C GLY A 78 30.43 -11.06 24.62
N ILE A 79 30.18 -11.88 23.60
CA ILE A 79 30.31 -11.52 22.18
C ILE A 79 29.02 -10.85 21.71
N PRO A 80 29.06 -9.63 21.15
CA PRO A 80 27.84 -8.96 20.68
C PRO A 80 27.10 -9.72 19.59
N VAL A 81 25.77 -9.75 19.67
CA VAL A 81 24.90 -10.38 18.66
C VAL A 81 24.42 -9.32 17.67
N TYR A 82 24.74 -9.51 16.39
CA TYR A 82 24.35 -8.64 15.29
C TYR A 82 22.82 -8.62 15.10
N ASP A 83 22.29 -7.50 14.60
CA ASP A 83 20.85 -7.26 14.36
C ASP A 83 19.93 -7.39 15.59
N THR A 84 20.48 -7.24 16.80
CA THR A 84 19.71 -7.28 18.05
C THR A 84 19.76 -5.95 18.79
N SER A 85 18.67 -5.60 19.44
CA SER A 85 18.59 -4.42 20.31
C SER A 85 17.32 -4.50 21.14
N VAL A 86 17.45 -4.22 22.44
CA VAL A 86 16.30 -4.08 23.34
C VAL A 86 16.32 -2.70 23.97
N VAL A 87 15.22 -1.97 23.88
CA VAL A 87 15.04 -0.68 24.53
C VAL A 87 14.05 -0.85 25.68
N ALA A 88 14.44 -0.41 26.87
CA ALA A 88 13.59 -0.45 28.05
C ALA A 88 13.28 0.94 28.60
N THR A 89 12.06 1.14 29.09
CA THR A 89 11.78 2.22 30.06
C THR A 89 12.22 1.73 31.43
N VAL A 90 12.98 2.56 32.16
CA VAL A 90 13.51 2.21 33.48
C VAL A 90 12.95 3.15 34.54
N VAL A 91 12.42 2.59 35.62
CA VAL A 91 11.95 3.33 36.80
C VAL A 91 12.61 2.71 38.02
N ARG A 92 13.35 3.51 38.81
CA ARG A 92 14.11 3.04 39.98
C ARG A 92 15.05 1.86 39.65
N GLU A 93 15.78 1.98 38.55
CA GLU A 93 16.70 0.95 38.03
C GLU A 93 16.06 -0.38 37.58
N GLU A 94 14.73 -0.46 37.56
CA GLU A 94 13.98 -1.63 37.10
C GLU A 94 13.30 -1.37 35.74
N PRO A 95 13.39 -2.30 34.78
CA PRO A 95 12.65 -2.21 33.52
C PRO A 95 11.12 -2.27 33.73
N THR A 96 10.37 -1.34 33.15
CA THR A 96 8.89 -1.30 33.25
C THR A 96 8.17 -1.45 31.91
N GLU A 97 8.86 -1.17 30.80
CA GLU A 97 8.40 -1.42 29.43
C GLU A 97 9.61 -1.92 28.63
N ALA A 98 9.41 -2.81 27.66
CA ALA A 98 10.47 -3.28 26.76
C ALA A 98 9.98 -3.34 25.31
N TYR A 99 10.87 -3.01 24.37
CA TYR A 99 10.64 -3.15 22.94
C TYR A 99 11.94 -3.47 22.23
N GLY A 100 11.93 -4.47 21.36
CA GLY A 100 13.09 -4.82 20.54
C GLY A 100 13.08 -6.26 20.10
N GLN A 101 14.26 -6.76 19.75
CA GLN A 101 14.47 -8.13 19.30
C GLN A 101 15.79 -8.68 19.84
N MET A 102 15.79 -9.99 20.08
CA MET A 102 16.92 -10.77 20.59
C MET A 102 16.94 -12.13 19.90
N VAL A 103 18.09 -12.78 19.86
CA VAL A 103 18.23 -14.17 19.39
C VAL A 103 18.21 -15.13 20.59
N GLU A 104 17.52 -16.25 20.48
CA GLU A 104 17.58 -17.37 21.42
C GLU A 104 18.15 -18.62 20.74
N GLY A 105 18.58 -19.62 21.51
CA GLY A 105 19.08 -20.90 20.96
C GLY A 105 20.45 -20.81 20.27
N ILE A 106 21.27 -19.82 20.62
CA ILE A 106 22.59 -19.65 19.97
C ILE A 106 23.53 -20.84 20.28
N ASP A 107 23.38 -21.44 21.46
CA ASP A 107 24.16 -22.57 21.96
C ASP A 107 24.00 -23.86 21.14
N THR A 108 22.86 -24.03 20.46
CA THR A 108 22.60 -25.21 19.64
C THR A 108 23.42 -25.22 18.35
N ASP A 109 23.81 -24.04 17.88
CA ASP A 109 24.38 -23.83 16.55
C ASP A 109 25.89 -23.52 16.62
N LEU A 110 26.33 -22.85 17.69
CA LEU A 110 27.73 -22.47 17.89
C LEU A 110 28.45 -23.42 18.86
N SER A 111 29.14 -24.42 18.30
CA SER A 111 29.98 -25.37 19.05
C SER A 111 31.29 -24.76 19.58
N THR A 112 31.73 -23.63 19.02
CA THR A 112 32.93 -22.90 19.45
C THR A 112 32.77 -21.40 19.26
N LEU A 113 33.34 -20.64 20.20
CA LEU A 113 33.46 -19.18 20.13
C LEU A 113 34.88 -18.72 19.82
N THR A 114 35.77 -19.67 19.53
CA THR A 114 37.15 -19.40 19.11
C THR A 114 37.18 -19.29 17.60
N PRO A 115 37.53 -18.12 17.04
CA PRO A 115 37.75 -17.95 15.61
C PRO A 115 38.99 -18.73 15.14
N ASP A 116 38.88 -19.45 14.03
CA ASP A 116 40.02 -20.08 13.34
C ASP A 116 40.85 -19.03 12.57
N ILE A 117 40.24 -17.90 12.22
CA ILE A 117 40.96 -16.74 11.69
C ILE A 117 41.14 -15.64 12.73
N THR A 118 42.31 -15.03 12.73
CA THR A 118 42.61 -13.87 13.57
C THR A 118 41.95 -12.60 13.03
N LYS A 119 41.74 -11.60 13.90
CA LYS A 119 41.31 -10.24 13.51
C LYS A 119 42.15 -9.67 12.35
N LYS A 120 43.46 -9.91 12.36
CA LYS A 120 44.38 -9.43 11.31
C LYS A 120 44.14 -10.13 9.98
N GLN A 121 43.89 -11.44 10.00
CA GLN A 121 43.51 -12.19 8.79
C GLN A 121 42.17 -11.71 8.24
N ALA A 122 41.16 -11.50 9.08
CA ALA A 122 39.86 -10.96 8.64
C ALA A 122 40.00 -9.57 8.00
N ILE A 123 40.83 -8.67 8.57
CA ILE A 123 41.13 -7.36 7.96
C ILE A 123 41.79 -7.52 6.59
N ASN A 124 42.78 -8.40 6.48
CA ASN A 124 43.47 -8.65 5.21
C ASN A 124 42.53 -9.22 4.15
N LEU A 125 41.69 -10.20 4.51
CA LEU A 125 40.69 -10.78 3.61
C LEU A 125 39.68 -9.73 3.12
N ALA A 126 39.23 -8.83 4.00
CA ALA A 126 38.36 -7.72 3.61
C ALA A 126 39.05 -6.73 2.66
N ILE A 127 40.34 -6.42 2.90
CA ILE A 127 41.14 -5.55 2.02
C ILE A 127 41.41 -6.22 0.67
N GLU A 128 41.75 -7.50 0.64
CA GLU A 128 41.97 -8.28 -0.59
C GLU A 128 40.68 -8.36 -1.42
N SER A 129 39.54 -8.62 -0.76
CA SER A 129 38.21 -8.60 -1.39
C SER A 129 37.89 -7.23 -2.00
N PHE A 130 38.25 -6.14 -1.32
CA PHE A 130 38.11 -4.78 -1.84
C PHE A 130 39.03 -4.50 -3.04
N GLN A 131 40.29 -4.93 -2.99
CA GLN A 131 41.28 -4.73 -4.06
C GLN A 131 40.98 -5.53 -5.33
N LEU A 132 40.31 -6.68 -5.25
CA LEU A 132 39.81 -7.37 -6.46
C LEU A 132 38.83 -6.50 -7.28
N SER A 133 38.31 -5.42 -6.68
CA SER A 133 37.40 -4.45 -7.30
C SER A 133 38.09 -3.11 -7.68
N ALA A 134 39.37 -2.90 -7.32
CA ALA A 134 40.09 -1.63 -7.48
C ALA A 134 41.57 -1.85 -7.91
N VAL A 135 42.05 -1.09 -8.92
CA VAL A 135 43.35 -1.33 -9.59
C VAL A 135 44.54 -0.61 -8.91
N ASP A 136 44.40 -0.05 -7.70
CA ASP A 136 45.46 0.80 -7.11
C ASP A 136 45.88 0.44 -5.68
N THR A 137 47.11 0.81 -5.31
CA THR A 137 47.69 0.61 -3.98
C THR A 137 47.14 1.63 -2.98
N SER A 138 45.95 1.37 -2.45
CA SER A 138 45.23 2.27 -1.55
C SER A 138 45.87 2.46 -0.17
N ASN A 139 45.82 3.70 0.34
CA ASN A 139 46.19 4.00 1.73
C ASN A 139 45.01 3.70 2.68
N PHE A 140 45.08 2.56 3.36
CA PHE A 140 44.03 2.10 4.27
C PHE A 140 44.31 2.56 5.71
N GLU A 141 43.36 3.30 6.28
CA GLU A 141 43.40 3.85 7.64
C GLU A 141 42.26 3.27 8.50
N ASN A 142 42.31 3.50 9.82
CA ASN A 142 41.22 3.17 10.76
C ASN A 142 40.66 1.73 10.59
N LYS A 143 41.55 0.75 10.43
CA LYS A 143 41.19 -0.67 10.25
C LYS A 143 40.70 -1.25 11.57
N ASN A 144 39.45 -1.66 11.61
CA ASN A 144 38.81 -2.25 12.77
C ASN A 144 38.22 -3.62 12.40
N ALA A 145 38.23 -4.54 13.35
CA ALA A 145 37.53 -5.82 13.24
C ALA A 145 36.91 -6.17 14.59
N LYS A 146 35.60 -6.39 14.58
CA LYS A 146 34.82 -6.76 15.77
C LYS A 146 34.20 -8.13 15.58
N LEU A 147 34.50 -9.05 16.49
CA LEU A 147 33.88 -10.37 16.52
C LEU A 147 32.43 -10.23 16.99
N MET A 148 31.50 -10.85 16.27
CA MET A 148 30.07 -10.81 16.53
C MET A 148 29.44 -12.17 16.21
N VAL A 149 28.28 -12.46 16.81
CA VAL A 149 27.41 -13.57 16.44
C VAL A 149 26.29 -13.02 15.54
N ARG A 150 25.94 -13.69 14.45
CA ARG A 150 24.77 -13.36 13.62
C ARG A 150 23.91 -14.59 13.37
N LEU A 151 22.69 -14.39 12.88
CA LEU A 151 21.95 -15.45 12.19
C LEU A 151 22.27 -15.37 10.68
N ASN A 152 22.54 -16.52 10.06
CA ASN A 152 22.68 -16.60 8.61
C ASN A 152 21.29 -16.73 7.92
N GLU A 153 21.27 -16.86 6.60
CA GLU A 153 20.01 -16.95 5.83
C GLU A 153 19.16 -18.17 6.20
N ASP A 154 19.80 -19.23 6.70
CA ASP A 154 19.16 -20.46 7.17
C ASP A 154 18.74 -20.42 8.66
N GLN A 155 18.79 -19.24 9.29
CA GLN A 155 18.51 -19.04 10.73
C GLN A 155 19.47 -19.79 11.68
N MET A 156 20.68 -20.14 11.21
CA MET A 156 21.70 -20.75 12.05
C MET A 156 22.62 -19.68 12.63
N ALA A 157 22.95 -19.77 13.92
CA ALA A 157 23.92 -18.85 14.51
C ALA A 157 25.34 -19.09 13.96
N GLN A 158 26.00 -18.01 13.56
CA GLN A 158 27.31 -18.00 12.92
C GLN A 158 28.21 -16.95 13.57
N LEU A 159 29.48 -17.29 13.78
CA LEU A 159 30.49 -16.39 14.30
C LEU A 159 31.16 -15.64 13.15
N VAL A 160 31.17 -14.30 13.20
CA VAL A 160 31.72 -13.46 12.13
C VAL A 160 32.58 -12.31 12.67
N TYR A 161 33.52 -11.84 11.87
CA TYR A 161 34.13 -10.53 12.04
C TYR A 161 33.39 -9.49 11.20
N VAL A 162 32.87 -8.45 11.84
CA VAL A 162 32.49 -7.20 11.16
C VAL A 162 33.74 -6.34 11.08
N VAL A 163 34.26 -6.20 9.87
CA VAL A 163 35.46 -5.45 9.53
C VAL A 163 35.06 -4.12 8.91
N ASP A 164 35.66 -3.02 9.35
CA ASP A 164 35.56 -1.72 8.68
C ASP A 164 36.94 -1.07 8.54
N PHE A 165 37.14 -0.34 7.46
CA PHE A 165 38.36 0.45 7.27
C PHE A 165 38.04 1.71 6.47
N PHE A 166 38.90 2.71 6.58
CA PHE A 166 38.81 3.93 5.80
C PHE A 166 39.83 3.89 4.67
N VAL A 167 39.41 4.24 3.47
CA VAL A 167 40.30 4.33 2.30
C VAL A 167 40.59 5.80 2.07
N ALA A 168 41.80 6.25 2.42
CA ALA A 168 42.22 7.64 2.31
C ALA A 168 42.84 7.91 0.93
N GLU A 169 41.99 7.93 -0.08
CA GLU A 169 42.36 8.29 -1.46
C GLU A 169 41.70 9.60 -1.89
N ALA A 170 41.91 10.01 -3.15
CA ALA A 170 41.14 11.09 -3.77
C ALA A 170 39.61 10.89 -3.66
N ARG A 171 39.16 9.64 -3.44
CA ARG A 171 37.78 9.26 -3.13
C ARG A 171 37.75 8.52 -1.79
N PRO A 172 37.39 9.20 -0.68
CA PRO A 172 37.30 8.53 0.59
C PRO A 172 36.15 7.52 0.57
N GLU A 173 36.42 6.31 1.04
CA GLU A 173 35.42 5.26 1.24
C GLU A 173 35.51 4.74 2.66
N ARG A 174 34.40 4.22 3.19
CA ARG A 174 34.44 3.45 4.44
C ARG A 174 33.79 2.07 4.25
N PRO A 175 34.46 1.14 3.58
CA PRO A 175 33.92 -0.21 3.38
C PRO A 175 33.71 -0.93 4.72
N PHE A 176 32.69 -1.77 4.73
CA PHE A 176 32.36 -2.74 5.76
C PHE A 176 32.26 -4.11 5.11
N TYR A 177 32.80 -5.12 5.78
CA TYR A 177 32.73 -6.51 5.37
C TYR A 177 32.36 -7.37 6.57
N MET A 178 31.49 -8.36 6.37
CA MET A 178 31.33 -9.47 7.32
C MET A 178 32.11 -10.66 6.79
N ILE A 179 33.01 -11.19 7.63
CA ILE A 179 33.86 -12.34 7.30
C ILE A 179 33.51 -13.48 8.26
N ASP A 180 33.21 -14.67 7.74
CA ASP A 180 33.05 -15.88 8.54
C ASP A 180 34.33 -16.12 9.36
N ALA A 181 34.17 -16.24 10.69
CA ALA A 181 35.30 -16.30 11.61
C ALA A 181 36.03 -17.66 11.59
N GLN A 182 35.46 -18.68 10.94
CA GLN A 182 36.05 -20.01 10.76
C GLN A 182 36.62 -20.20 9.36
N THR A 183 35.88 -19.82 8.32
CA THR A 183 36.27 -20.10 6.93
C THR A 183 37.04 -18.96 6.27
N GLY A 184 36.88 -17.72 6.76
CA GLY A 184 37.40 -16.53 6.09
C GLY A 184 36.57 -16.07 4.88
N GLU A 185 35.41 -16.69 4.63
CA GLU A 185 34.51 -16.30 3.55
C GLU A 185 33.89 -14.93 3.81
N VAL A 186 33.84 -14.09 2.76
CA VAL A 186 33.08 -12.83 2.80
C VAL A 186 31.60 -13.17 2.70
N VAL A 187 30.86 -12.95 3.78
CA VAL A 187 29.43 -13.29 3.87
C VAL A 187 28.50 -12.09 3.69
N ASP A 188 29.01 -10.86 3.81
CA ASP A 188 28.28 -9.62 3.48
C ASP A 188 29.26 -8.44 3.30
N HIS A 189 28.86 -7.37 2.61
CA HIS A 189 29.63 -6.13 2.50
C HIS A 189 28.78 -4.89 2.14
N TRP A 190 29.18 -3.71 2.61
CA TRP A 190 28.55 -2.41 2.26
C TRP A 190 29.54 -1.25 2.41
N ASN A 191 29.17 -0.03 1.99
CA ASN A 191 29.96 1.18 2.24
C ASN A 191 29.26 2.05 3.29
N GLY A 192 29.99 2.40 4.36
CA GLY A 192 29.50 3.17 5.50
C GLY A 192 29.74 4.67 5.43
N LEU A 193 30.27 5.18 4.31
CA LEU A 193 29.99 6.56 3.92
C LEU A 193 28.70 6.54 3.12
N ASN A 194 27.70 7.33 3.55
CA ASN A 194 26.51 7.56 2.73
C ASN A 194 26.98 8.02 1.35
N HIS A 195 26.66 7.25 0.31
CA HIS A 195 26.81 7.72 -1.06
C HIS A 195 26.19 9.11 -1.12
N ILE A 196 27.00 10.10 -1.49
CA ILE A 196 26.56 11.49 -1.58
C ILE A 196 25.35 11.47 -2.51
N THR A 197 24.18 11.78 -1.97
CA THR A 197 23.01 12.08 -2.80
C THR A 197 23.39 13.33 -3.56
N ALA A 198 23.63 13.15 -4.86
CA ALA A 198 23.92 14.24 -5.76
C ALA A 198 22.67 14.53 -6.59
N THR A 199 22.66 15.70 -7.22
CA THR A 199 21.62 16.08 -8.16
C THR A 199 22.12 15.86 -9.57
N GLY A 200 21.46 14.97 -10.31
CA GLY A 200 21.61 14.79 -11.74
C GLY A 200 20.84 15.85 -12.53
N THR A 201 21.38 16.22 -13.68
CA THR A 201 20.76 17.16 -14.63
C THR A 201 20.75 16.55 -16.02
N GLY A 202 19.99 17.13 -16.96
CA GLY A 202 19.94 16.63 -18.33
C GLY A 202 18.61 16.87 -19.01
N PRO A 203 18.51 16.56 -20.31
CA PRO A 203 17.31 16.81 -21.07
C PRO A 203 16.23 15.78 -20.74
N GLY A 204 14.98 16.17 -20.96
CA GLY A 204 13.82 15.29 -20.94
C GLY A 204 12.84 15.66 -22.05
N GLY A 205 11.78 14.87 -22.16
CA GLY A 205 10.71 15.07 -23.13
C GLY A 205 11.02 14.52 -24.52
N ASN A 206 10.20 14.92 -25.49
CA ASN A 206 10.26 14.46 -26.87
C ASN A 206 9.84 15.53 -27.88
N SER A 207 9.84 15.17 -29.17
CA SER A 207 9.53 16.10 -30.26
C SER A 207 8.11 16.68 -30.22
N LYS A 208 7.16 16.07 -29.50
CA LYS A 208 5.79 16.59 -29.29
C LYS A 208 5.71 17.48 -28.06
N THR A 209 6.30 17.07 -26.94
CA THR A 209 6.30 17.88 -25.70
C THR A 209 7.24 19.08 -25.78
N GLY A 210 8.19 19.05 -26.72
CA GLY A 210 9.37 19.90 -26.68
C GLY A 210 10.40 19.39 -25.68
N ARG A 211 11.63 19.88 -25.84
CA ARG A 211 12.74 19.63 -24.92
C ARG A 211 12.60 20.49 -23.68
N TYR A 212 12.84 19.91 -22.52
CA TYR A 212 13.08 20.61 -21.26
C TYR A 212 14.32 20.06 -20.58
N GLU A 213 14.86 20.79 -19.61
CA GLU A 213 16.09 20.46 -18.88
C GLU A 213 15.83 20.28 -17.37
N TYR A 214 16.14 19.10 -16.85
CA TYR A 214 16.24 18.85 -15.42
C TYR A 214 17.46 19.60 -14.85
N GLY A 215 17.23 20.38 -13.80
CA GLY A 215 18.20 21.33 -13.24
C GLY A 215 17.95 22.78 -13.65
N THR A 216 17.07 23.02 -14.63
CA THR A 216 16.72 24.37 -15.09
C THR A 216 15.21 24.56 -15.18
N ASP A 217 14.53 23.86 -16.09
CA ASP A 217 13.08 23.96 -16.30
C ASP A 217 12.30 23.19 -15.22
N TYR A 218 12.85 22.04 -14.82
CA TYR A 218 12.42 21.26 -13.66
C TYR A 218 13.58 21.12 -12.68
N SER A 219 13.28 20.74 -11.43
CA SER A 219 14.35 20.37 -10.49
C SER A 219 15.18 19.21 -11.03
N GLY A 220 16.47 19.16 -10.69
CA GLY A 220 17.28 17.99 -10.99
C GLY A 220 16.80 16.75 -10.24
N PHE A 221 17.24 15.57 -10.68
CA PHE A 221 16.84 14.28 -10.10
C PHE A 221 17.90 13.72 -9.15
N LEU A 222 17.49 13.04 -8.08
CA LEU A 222 18.41 12.51 -7.07
C LEU A 222 19.11 11.25 -7.58
N ILE A 223 20.44 11.24 -7.48
CA ILE A 223 21.30 10.12 -7.91
C ILE A 223 22.29 9.73 -6.80
N SER A 224 22.85 8.54 -6.90
CA SER A 224 24.02 8.14 -6.13
C SER A 224 25.28 8.54 -6.90
N LYS A 225 26.22 9.23 -6.24
CA LYS A 225 27.51 9.60 -6.82
C LYS A 225 28.67 8.98 -6.04
N SER A 226 29.54 8.26 -6.74
CA SER A 226 30.84 7.79 -6.23
C SER A 226 31.95 8.30 -7.14
N GLY A 227 32.70 9.29 -6.67
CA GLY A 227 33.71 9.95 -7.48
C GLY A 227 33.13 10.66 -8.70
N ASN A 228 33.61 10.29 -9.90
CA ASN A 228 33.10 10.79 -11.18
C ASN A 228 32.08 9.85 -11.82
N ARG A 229 31.51 8.91 -11.06
CA ARG A 229 30.51 7.97 -11.56
C ARG A 229 29.18 8.20 -10.85
N CYS A 230 28.14 8.37 -11.65
CA CYS A 230 26.80 8.63 -11.18
C CYS A 230 25.91 7.46 -11.55
N THR A 231 25.05 7.07 -10.63
CA THR A 231 24.12 5.96 -10.78
C THR A 231 22.72 6.47 -10.53
N MET A 232 21.80 6.20 -11.46
CA MET A 232 20.37 6.52 -11.33
C MET A 232 19.70 5.59 -10.31
N ASN A 233 20.06 5.79 -9.06
CA ASN A 233 19.61 5.03 -7.91
C ASN A 233 19.55 5.94 -6.68
N ASN A 234 18.41 5.96 -6.00
CA ASN A 234 18.19 6.60 -4.71
C ASN A 234 17.28 5.72 -3.85
N SER A 235 16.91 6.14 -2.64
CA SER A 235 16.10 5.29 -1.75
C SER A 235 14.71 4.92 -2.29
N ALA A 236 14.14 5.73 -3.19
CA ALA A 236 12.81 5.51 -3.74
C ALA A 236 12.87 4.80 -5.10
N VAL A 237 13.80 5.18 -5.98
CA VAL A 237 13.80 4.83 -7.40
C VAL A 237 15.15 4.32 -7.87
N LYS A 238 15.11 3.26 -8.67
CA LYS A 238 16.21 2.72 -9.47
C LYS A 238 15.79 2.71 -10.93
N THR A 239 16.61 3.31 -11.80
CA THR A 239 16.37 3.28 -13.26
C THR A 239 17.39 2.39 -13.95
N VAL A 240 16.91 1.56 -14.88
CA VAL A 240 17.67 0.53 -15.60
C VAL A 240 17.60 0.81 -17.09
N ASP A 241 18.76 0.95 -17.73
CA ASP A 241 18.89 0.92 -19.19
C ASP A 241 18.89 -0.55 -19.65
N MET A 242 17.78 -0.98 -20.24
CA MET A 242 17.61 -2.35 -20.73
C MET A 242 18.42 -2.63 -21.99
N LYS A 243 18.93 -1.62 -22.69
CA LYS A 243 19.74 -1.77 -23.92
C LYS A 243 19.08 -2.71 -24.94
N ASN A 244 17.77 -2.57 -25.12
CA ASN A 244 16.91 -3.38 -25.98
C ASN A 244 16.79 -4.87 -25.58
N ARG A 245 17.28 -5.24 -24.38
CA ARG A 245 17.14 -6.59 -23.81
C ARG A 245 15.79 -6.73 -23.10
N ARG A 246 15.42 -7.98 -22.81
CA ARG A 246 14.17 -8.31 -22.08
C ARG A 246 14.39 -8.68 -20.62
N SER A 247 15.64 -8.79 -20.17
CA SER A 247 16.04 -9.08 -18.78
C SER A 247 17.18 -8.16 -18.34
N GLY A 248 17.27 -7.92 -17.03
CA GLY A 248 18.25 -7.01 -16.42
C GLY A 248 17.63 -6.15 -15.31
N SER A 249 18.44 -5.83 -14.30
CA SER A 249 18.02 -5.07 -13.10
C SER A 249 19.10 -4.11 -12.58
N THR A 250 20.25 -4.05 -13.24
CA THR A 250 21.39 -3.20 -12.86
C THR A 250 21.06 -1.73 -13.08
N ALA A 251 21.23 -0.90 -12.05
CA ALA A 251 21.01 0.54 -12.15
C ALA A 251 21.91 1.17 -13.23
N TYR A 252 21.33 2.03 -14.06
CA TYR A 252 22.06 2.77 -15.08
C TYR A 252 23.11 3.67 -14.42
N SER A 253 24.34 3.61 -14.93
CA SER A 253 25.44 4.45 -14.46
C SER A 253 26.12 5.16 -15.63
N TYR A 254 26.53 6.40 -15.41
CA TYR A 254 27.19 7.26 -16.38
C TYR A 254 28.33 8.05 -15.71
N ASP A 255 29.20 8.61 -16.53
CA ASP A 255 30.32 9.42 -16.03
C ASP A 255 29.84 10.86 -15.78
N CYS A 256 30.13 11.39 -14.59
CA CYS A 256 29.64 12.66 -14.07
C CYS A 256 30.75 13.44 -13.32
N ALA A 257 31.84 13.74 -14.04
CA ALA A 257 33.01 14.40 -13.45
C ALA A 257 32.77 15.86 -13.03
N ASN A 258 31.76 16.53 -13.61
CA ASN A 258 31.46 17.92 -13.34
C ASN A 258 30.40 18.08 -12.22
N ASN A 259 30.17 19.32 -11.79
CA ASN A 259 29.20 19.62 -10.73
C ASN A 259 27.74 19.48 -11.19
N SER A 260 27.46 19.53 -12.49
CA SER A 260 26.09 19.40 -13.00
C SER A 260 25.60 17.95 -13.04
N ASN A 261 26.51 16.96 -13.05
CA ASN A 261 26.17 15.54 -13.19
C ASN A 261 25.21 15.30 -14.36
N TYR A 262 25.53 15.90 -15.49
CA TYR A 262 24.65 15.94 -16.66
C TYR A 262 24.60 14.58 -17.36
N ASN A 263 23.39 14.07 -17.64
CA ASN A 263 23.15 12.86 -18.43
C ASN A 263 22.23 13.18 -19.60
N ASP A 264 22.61 12.85 -20.83
CA ASP A 264 21.78 12.94 -22.04
C ASP A 264 21.62 11.59 -22.76
N HIS A 265 22.06 10.50 -22.12
CA HIS A 265 21.92 9.16 -22.68
C HIS A 265 20.47 8.68 -22.57
N LYS A 266 19.82 8.26 -23.66
CA LYS A 266 20.14 8.54 -25.06
C LYS A 266 18.92 9.15 -25.74
N SER A 267 19.15 9.97 -26.76
CA SER A 267 18.07 10.33 -27.68
C SER A 267 17.65 9.12 -28.52
N ILE A 268 16.36 8.86 -28.58
CA ILE A 268 15.80 7.75 -29.36
C ILE A 268 14.34 8.01 -29.74
N ASN A 269 13.99 7.65 -30.97
CA ASN A 269 12.63 7.72 -31.50
C ASN A 269 11.93 9.10 -31.27
N GLY A 270 12.71 10.19 -31.22
CA GLY A 270 12.21 11.56 -31.00
C GLY A 270 12.20 12.04 -29.55
N ALA A 271 12.48 11.18 -28.56
CA ALA A 271 12.74 11.59 -27.17
C ALA A 271 14.20 12.00 -26.95
N TYR A 272 14.44 12.84 -25.95
CA TYR A 272 15.78 13.36 -25.64
C TYR A 272 16.55 12.49 -24.63
N SER A 273 15.93 12.08 -23.51
CA SER A 273 16.47 11.05 -22.60
C SER A 273 15.36 10.36 -21.80
N PRO A 274 14.83 9.23 -22.29
CA PRO A 274 13.84 8.44 -21.55
C PRO A 274 14.32 7.94 -20.17
N LEU A 275 15.63 7.81 -19.96
CA LEU A 275 16.20 7.43 -18.67
C LEU A 275 16.04 8.55 -17.62
N ASN A 276 16.30 9.80 -18.01
CA ASN A 276 16.08 10.95 -17.13
C ASN A 276 14.61 11.07 -16.76
N ASP A 277 13.74 11.04 -17.77
CA ASP A 277 12.28 11.12 -17.60
C ASP A 277 11.79 10.05 -16.63
N ALA A 278 12.18 8.78 -16.84
CA ALA A 278 11.75 7.68 -15.99
C ALA A 278 12.25 7.81 -14.55
N HIS A 279 13.50 8.26 -14.35
CA HIS A 279 14.08 8.42 -13.03
C HIS A 279 13.40 9.55 -12.25
N PHE A 280 13.16 10.67 -12.92
CA PHE A 280 12.47 11.82 -12.35
C PHE A 280 11.00 11.49 -12.05
N PHE A 281 10.25 10.97 -13.03
CA PHE A 281 8.83 10.65 -12.87
C PHE A 281 8.59 9.57 -11.80
N GLY A 282 9.46 8.55 -11.71
CA GLY A 282 9.37 7.57 -10.62
C GLY A 282 9.42 8.25 -9.23
N LYS A 283 10.24 9.31 -9.08
CA LYS A 283 10.35 10.04 -7.82
C LYS A 283 9.15 10.94 -7.58
N VAL A 284 8.65 11.61 -8.63
CA VAL A 284 7.40 12.39 -8.56
C VAL A 284 6.23 11.53 -8.08
N VAL A 285 6.09 10.32 -8.62
CA VAL A 285 5.03 9.39 -8.20
C VAL A 285 5.21 8.96 -6.75
N PHE A 286 6.43 8.59 -6.34
CA PHE A 286 6.72 8.26 -4.95
C PHE A 286 6.34 9.41 -3.99
N ASP A 287 6.73 10.64 -4.34
CA ASP A 287 6.46 11.83 -3.53
C ASP A 287 4.97 12.16 -3.48
N MET A 288 4.24 12.04 -4.59
CA MET A 288 2.79 12.24 -4.60
C MET A 288 2.08 11.30 -3.61
N TYR A 289 2.40 10.01 -3.62
CA TYR A 289 1.83 9.04 -2.67
C TYR A 289 2.25 9.35 -1.23
N GLN A 290 3.50 9.72 -1.01
CA GLN A 290 4.00 10.06 0.32
C GLN A 290 3.35 11.34 0.87
N ASP A 291 3.25 12.40 0.07
CA ASP A 291 2.80 13.71 0.50
C ASP A 291 1.27 13.80 0.62
N TRP A 292 0.54 13.15 -0.28
CA TRP A 292 -0.93 13.22 -0.27
C TRP A 292 -1.56 12.10 0.54
N MET A 293 -0.91 10.94 0.66
CA MET A 293 -1.49 9.74 1.25
C MET A 293 -0.68 9.17 2.41
N ASN A 294 0.49 9.73 2.73
CA ASN A 294 1.38 9.25 3.78
C ASN A 294 1.73 7.76 3.66
N THR A 295 1.94 7.30 2.42
CA THR A 295 2.30 5.91 2.11
C THR A 295 3.27 5.87 0.94
N SER A 296 4.14 4.86 0.90
CA SER A 296 4.86 4.51 -0.33
C SER A 296 3.89 3.85 -1.32
N PRO A 297 4.09 4.02 -2.64
CA PRO A 297 3.28 3.33 -3.64
C PRO A 297 3.56 1.82 -3.70
N LEU A 298 4.76 1.39 -3.31
CA LEU A 298 5.17 -0.02 -3.23
C LEU A 298 5.91 -0.26 -1.90
N SER A 299 5.85 -1.48 -1.39
CA SER A 299 6.60 -1.95 -0.21
C SER A 299 8.11 -2.13 -0.45
N PHE A 300 8.56 -1.95 -1.69
CA PHE A 300 9.95 -2.03 -2.12
C PHE A 300 10.29 -0.91 -3.12
N GLN A 301 11.58 -0.74 -3.41
CA GLN A 301 12.08 0.31 -4.30
C GLN A 301 11.50 0.20 -5.72
N LEU A 302 11.07 1.33 -6.29
CA LEU A 302 10.58 1.39 -7.67
C LEU A 302 11.71 1.08 -8.63
N THR A 303 11.50 0.11 -9.52
CA THR A 303 12.46 -0.19 -10.60
C THR A 303 11.87 0.19 -11.95
N MET A 304 12.41 1.25 -12.55
CA MET A 304 12.03 1.78 -13.86
C MET A 304 12.94 1.21 -14.95
N ARG A 305 12.41 0.35 -15.82
CA ARG A 305 13.18 -0.33 -16.88
C ARG A 305 12.88 0.33 -18.21
N VAL A 306 13.85 0.99 -18.80
CA VAL A 306 13.70 1.80 -20.02
C VAL A 306 14.49 1.19 -21.16
N HIS A 307 14.14 1.48 -22.42
CA HIS A 307 14.74 0.88 -23.62
C HIS A 307 14.49 -0.63 -23.71
N TYR A 308 13.30 -1.08 -23.33
CA TYR A 308 12.92 -2.50 -23.34
C TYR A 308 12.60 -3.00 -24.75
N GLY A 309 13.24 -4.11 -25.12
CA GLY A 309 13.03 -4.74 -26.43
C GLY A 309 13.41 -3.84 -27.61
N SER A 310 12.94 -4.17 -28.81
CA SER A 310 13.14 -3.37 -30.02
C SER A 310 11.78 -3.01 -30.57
N ASP A 311 11.58 -1.72 -30.93
CA ASP A 311 10.33 -1.21 -31.49
C ASP A 311 9.08 -1.56 -30.64
N TYR A 312 9.25 -1.66 -29.32
CA TYR A 312 8.21 -2.13 -28.42
C TYR A 312 7.23 -0.99 -28.10
N GLU A 313 6.01 -1.09 -28.62
CA GLU A 313 4.95 -0.08 -28.48
C GLU A 313 4.05 -0.34 -27.28
N ASN A 314 4.65 -0.64 -26.12
CA ASN A 314 3.90 -0.88 -24.89
C ASN A 314 4.72 -0.56 -23.62
N ALA A 315 4.02 -0.33 -22.52
CA ALA A 315 4.55 -0.27 -21.17
C ALA A 315 3.80 -1.30 -20.30
N PHE A 316 4.43 -1.78 -19.23
CA PHE A 316 3.77 -2.73 -18.33
C PHE A 316 4.45 -2.82 -16.95
N TRP A 317 3.61 -3.07 -15.94
CA TRP A 317 3.97 -3.64 -14.65
C TRP A 317 4.08 -5.17 -14.73
N ASN A 318 5.07 -5.76 -14.04
CA ASN A 318 5.27 -7.21 -14.02
C ASN A 318 5.26 -7.86 -12.62
N GLY A 319 4.72 -7.18 -11.61
CA GLY A 319 4.74 -7.62 -10.20
C GLY A 319 5.97 -7.14 -9.42
N SER A 320 7.00 -6.61 -10.09
CA SER A 320 8.24 -6.15 -9.42
C SER A 320 8.84 -4.86 -10.01
N SER A 321 8.57 -4.57 -11.29
CA SER A 321 9.18 -3.46 -12.02
C SER A 321 8.24 -2.91 -13.08
N MET A 322 8.39 -1.62 -13.38
CA MET A 322 7.73 -0.95 -14.49
C MET A 322 8.66 -0.98 -15.69
N THR A 323 8.14 -1.31 -16.86
CA THR A 323 8.95 -1.53 -18.07
C THR A 323 8.38 -0.74 -19.24
N PHE A 324 9.23 0.03 -19.91
CA PHE A 324 8.86 0.97 -20.96
C PHE A 324 9.62 0.66 -22.25
N GLY A 325 8.87 0.46 -23.33
CA GLY A 325 9.44 0.34 -24.68
C GLY A 325 9.77 1.69 -25.29
N ASP A 326 10.62 1.67 -26.32
CA ASP A 326 11.04 2.89 -27.04
C ASP A 326 10.00 3.36 -28.08
N GLY A 327 8.89 2.65 -28.25
CA GLY A 327 7.89 2.95 -29.28
C GLY A 327 8.42 2.75 -30.70
N LYS A 328 7.60 3.04 -31.71
CA LYS A 328 8.02 3.04 -33.12
C LYS A 328 7.23 4.05 -33.95
N ASN A 329 6.07 3.65 -34.46
CA ASN A 329 5.29 4.40 -35.43
C ASN A 329 4.14 5.17 -34.77
N ARG A 330 3.52 4.56 -33.75
CA ARG A 330 2.38 5.11 -33.04
C ARG A 330 2.82 5.94 -31.85
N PHE A 331 3.88 5.49 -31.16
CA PHE A 331 4.36 6.12 -29.94
C PHE A 331 5.81 6.58 -30.04
N TYR A 332 6.12 7.66 -29.33
CA TYR A 332 7.45 7.93 -28.78
C TYR A 332 7.81 6.85 -27.72
N PRO A 333 9.02 6.85 -27.12
CA PRO A 333 9.27 6.05 -25.92
C PRO A 333 8.18 6.29 -24.88
N LEU A 334 7.65 5.22 -24.30
CA LEU A 334 6.44 5.26 -23.47
C LEU A 334 6.72 5.74 -22.04
N VAL A 335 7.65 6.67 -21.89
CA VAL A 335 8.02 7.29 -20.63
C VAL A 335 7.43 8.69 -20.59
N ASP A 336 6.20 8.79 -20.09
CA ASP A 336 5.58 10.04 -19.67
C ASP A 336 5.11 9.94 -18.22
N ILE A 337 4.73 11.07 -17.63
CA ILE A 337 4.31 11.12 -16.22
C ILE A 337 3.02 10.31 -15.99
N ASN A 338 2.06 10.33 -16.93
CA ASN A 338 0.80 9.60 -16.76
C ASN A 338 1.06 8.09 -16.83
N VAL A 339 1.79 7.62 -17.85
CA VAL A 339 2.11 6.20 -18.04
C VAL A 339 3.05 5.69 -16.94
N SER A 340 4.03 6.49 -16.51
CA SER A 340 4.91 6.10 -15.40
C SER A 340 4.13 5.89 -14.10
N ALA A 341 3.21 6.81 -13.76
CA ALA A 341 2.34 6.67 -12.60
C ALA A 341 1.35 5.51 -12.77
N HIS A 342 0.77 5.34 -13.95
CA HIS A 342 -0.15 4.25 -14.27
C HIS A 342 0.48 2.88 -13.97
N GLU A 343 1.69 2.62 -14.46
CA GLU A 343 2.38 1.35 -14.23
C GLU A 343 2.76 1.12 -12.76
N VAL A 344 3.18 2.18 -12.05
CA VAL A 344 3.45 2.09 -10.60
C VAL A 344 2.16 1.76 -9.83
N SER A 345 1.04 2.36 -10.21
CA SER A 345 -0.23 2.25 -9.51
C SER A 345 -0.94 0.90 -9.72
N HIS A 346 -0.57 0.12 -10.73
CA HIS A 346 -0.89 -1.30 -10.77
C HIS A 346 -0.28 -2.06 -9.59
N GLY A 347 1.01 -1.83 -9.30
CA GLY A 347 1.66 -2.43 -8.14
C GLY A 347 1.07 -1.95 -6.81
N PHE A 348 0.66 -0.68 -6.71
CA PHE A 348 -0.09 -0.20 -5.55
C PHE A 348 -1.42 -0.95 -5.38
N THR A 349 -2.18 -1.13 -6.46
CA THR A 349 -3.46 -1.86 -6.44
C THR A 349 -3.26 -3.33 -6.06
N GLU A 350 -2.21 -3.97 -6.56
CA GLU A 350 -1.84 -5.35 -6.24
C GLU A 350 -1.55 -5.53 -4.74
N GLN A 351 -0.89 -4.55 -4.11
CA GLN A 351 -0.53 -4.57 -2.68
C GLN A 351 -1.66 -4.12 -1.73
N ASN A 352 -2.80 -3.66 -2.27
CA ASN A 352 -3.94 -3.16 -1.51
C ASN A 352 -5.20 -3.98 -1.81
N SER A 353 -6.12 -3.45 -2.63
CA SER A 353 -7.40 -4.12 -2.93
C SER A 353 -7.25 -5.45 -3.68
N GLY A 354 -6.14 -5.65 -4.39
CA GLY A 354 -5.90 -6.82 -5.21
C GLY A 354 -6.92 -6.98 -6.34
N LEU A 355 -7.46 -5.88 -6.88
CA LEU A 355 -8.44 -5.92 -7.99
C LEU A 355 -7.94 -6.80 -9.12
N VAL A 356 -8.66 -7.89 -9.39
CA VAL A 356 -8.27 -8.83 -10.44
C VAL A 356 -8.41 -8.17 -11.81
N TYR A 357 -7.41 -8.38 -12.66
CA TYR A 357 -7.27 -7.75 -13.97
C TYR A 357 -8.19 -8.37 -15.05
N ARG A 358 -9.48 -8.46 -14.74
CA ARG A 358 -10.54 -8.98 -15.62
C ARG A 358 -11.88 -8.36 -15.25
N ASN A 359 -12.80 -8.35 -16.21
CA ASN A 359 -14.18 -7.90 -16.01
C ASN A 359 -14.24 -6.47 -15.41
N MET A 360 -15.26 -6.17 -14.59
CA MET A 360 -15.43 -4.86 -13.96
C MET A 360 -14.28 -4.48 -13.03
N SER A 361 -13.79 -5.42 -12.21
CA SER A 361 -12.66 -5.15 -11.30
C SER A 361 -11.39 -4.76 -12.06
N GLY A 362 -11.16 -5.37 -13.23
CA GLY A 362 -10.06 -5.00 -14.12
C GLY A 362 -10.25 -3.62 -14.73
N GLY A 363 -11.48 -3.24 -15.09
CA GLY A 363 -11.79 -1.87 -15.53
C GLY A 363 -11.54 -0.83 -14.42
N ILE A 364 -11.88 -1.16 -13.16
CA ILE A 364 -11.57 -0.30 -12.00
C ILE A 364 -10.05 -0.22 -11.78
N ASN A 365 -9.33 -1.34 -11.93
CA ASN A 365 -7.87 -1.40 -11.79
C ASN A 365 -7.20 -0.46 -12.81
N GLU A 366 -7.54 -0.59 -14.09
CA GLU A 366 -7.07 0.30 -15.16
C GLU A 366 -7.42 1.77 -14.90
N ALA A 367 -8.66 2.04 -14.49
CA ALA A 367 -9.10 3.40 -14.21
C ALA A 367 -8.36 4.03 -13.03
N PHE A 368 -8.07 3.26 -11.98
CA PHE A 368 -7.28 3.75 -10.85
C PHE A 368 -5.85 4.12 -11.29
N SER A 369 -5.23 3.30 -12.14
CA SER A 369 -3.91 3.61 -12.70
C SER A 369 -3.94 4.86 -13.59
N ASP A 370 -4.97 5.04 -14.42
CA ASP A 370 -5.19 6.28 -15.19
C ASP A 370 -5.38 7.50 -14.28
N ILE A 371 -6.19 7.36 -13.22
CA ILE A 371 -6.43 8.41 -12.22
C ILE A 371 -5.14 8.81 -11.50
N ALA A 372 -4.26 7.85 -11.20
CA ALA A 372 -2.95 8.14 -10.65
C ALA A 372 -2.04 8.88 -11.65
N GLY A 373 -2.20 8.60 -12.95
CA GLY A 373 -1.57 9.34 -14.04
C GLY A 373 -1.92 10.82 -14.05
N GLU A 374 -3.20 11.14 -14.04
CA GLU A 374 -3.69 12.53 -13.96
C GLU A 374 -3.30 13.18 -12.62
N ALA A 375 -3.34 12.44 -11.52
CA ALA A 375 -2.93 12.92 -10.21
C ALA A 375 -1.44 13.29 -10.16
N ALA A 376 -0.56 12.48 -10.76
CA ALA A 376 0.88 12.73 -10.81
C ALA A 376 1.20 13.93 -11.71
N GLU A 377 0.47 14.09 -12.81
CA GLU A 377 0.57 15.28 -13.64
C GLU A 377 0.11 16.53 -12.90
N PHE A 378 -1.04 16.48 -12.20
CA PHE A 378 -1.51 17.59 -11.37
C PHE A 378 -0.51 17.94 -10.26
N TYR A 379 0.08 16.94 -9.63
CA TYR A 379 1.10 17.11 -8.60
C TYR A 379 2.34 17.84 -9.15
N MET A 380 2.78 17.48 -10.36
CA MET A 380 3.98 18.04 -10.99
C MET A 380 3.75 19.41 -11.62
N LYS A 381 2.66 19.58 -12.38
CA LYS A 381 2.40 20.74 -13.25
C LYS A 381 1.36 21.70 -12.67
N GLY A 382 0.56 21.27 -11.69
CA GLY A 382 -0.56 22.05 -11.13
C GLY A 382 -1.82 22.06 -12.00
N SER A 383 -1.83 21.34 -13.12
CA SER A 383 -2.94 21.21 -14.07
C SER A 383 -2.91 19.85 -14.75
N VAL A 384 -4.04 19.45 -15.36
CA VAL A 384 -4.19 18.20 -16.13
C VAL A 384 -4.89 18.48 -17.45
N ASP A 385 -4.63 17.66 -18.46
CA ASP A 385 -5.27 17.76 -19.78
C ASP A 385 -6.43 16.77 -19.97
N TRP A 386 -6.60 15.81 -19.05
CA TRP A 386 -7.62 14.77 -19.08
C TRP A 386 -7.45 13.75 -20.22
N ILE A 387 -6.22 13.56 -20.71
CA ILE A 387 -5.87 12.68 -21.83
C ILE A 387 -4.65 11.83 -21.49
N ILE A 388 -4.87 10.52 -21.32
CA ILE A 388 -3.77 9.60 -21.00
C ILE A 388 -2.82 9.42 -22.18
N GLY A 389 -1.54 9.66 -21.92
CA GLY A 389 -0.42 9.45 -22.84
C GLY A 389 -0.49 10.37 -24.07
N ALA A 390 -1.08 11.56 -23.93
CA ALA A 390 -1.00 12.59 -24.96
C ALA A 390 0.46 12.89 -25.33
N ASP A 391 1.34 12.98 -24.34
CA ASP A 391 2.76 13.32 -24.51
C ASP A 391 3.55 12.27 -25.33
N ILE A 392 3.14 11.00 -25.33
CA ILE A 392 3.81 9.92 -26.08
C ILE A 392 3.13 9.56 -27.40
N PHE A 393 1.92 10.04 -27.64
CA PHE A 393 1.18 9.74 -28.87
C PHE A 393 1.67 10.59 -30.04
N LYS A 394 2.19 9.99 -31.11
CA LYS A 394 2.74 10.77 -32.25
C LYS A 394 1.69 11.58 -33.00
N SER A 395 0.44 11.12 -33.01
CA SER A 395 -0.69 11.83 -33.60
C SER A 395 -1.31 12.83 -32.63
N SER A 396 -2.28 13.63 -33.09
CA SER A 396 -3.12 14.45 -32.23
C SER A 396 -3.94 13.59 -31.25
N GLY A 397 -4.17 14.11 -30.04
CA GLY A 397 -4.88 13.39 -28.97
C GLY A 397 -3.96 12.48 -28.14
N GLY A 398 -4.53 11.44 -27.54
CA GLY A 398 -3.83 10.44 -26.73
C GLY A 398 -4.50 9.06 -26.78
N LEU A 399 -4.17 8.19 -25.82
CA LEU A 399 -4.67 6.81 -25.78
C LEU A 399 -6.11 6.72 -25.29
N ARG A 400 -6.45 7.47 -24.24
CA ARG A 400 -7.75 7.46 -23.57
C ARG A 400 -8.12 8.88 -23.13
N TYR A 401 -9.42 9.13 -22.97
CA TYR A 401 -9.96 10.44 -22.64
C TYR A 401 -10.84 10.33 -21.39
N PHE A 402 -10.64 11.22 -20.42
CA PHE A 402 -11.41 11.22 -19.18
C PHE A 402 -12.79 11.87 -19.34
N ASP A 403 -12.87 12.93 -20.15
CA ASP A 403 -14.10 13.70 -20.33
C ASP A 403 -15.19 12.92 -21.10
N GLN A 404 -14.75 12.21 -22.13
CA GLN A 404 -15.57 11.32 -22.96
C GLN A 404 -14.71 10.15 -23.47
N PRO A 405 -14.59 9.06 -22.68
CA PRO A 405 -13.83 7.85 -23.05
C PRO A 405 -14.07 7.36 -24.47
N SER A 406 -15.31 7.37 -24.96
CA SER A 406 -15.69 6.91 -26.30
C SER A 406 -15.01 7.63 -27.46
N LYS A 407 -14.33 8.77 -27.22
CA LYS A 407 -13.51 9.46 -28.23
C LYS A 407 -12.37 8.62 -28.79
N ASP A 408 -11.90 7.61 -28.06
CA ASP A 408 -10.91 6.65 -28.58
C ASP A 408 -11.51 5.60 -29.54
N GLY A 409 -12.84 5.61 -29.72
CA GLY A 409 -13.61 4.73 -30.58
C GLY A 409 -13.91 3.34 -30.00
N LYS A 410 -13.53 3.05 -28.75
CA LYS A 410 -13.67 1.71 -28.14
C LYS A 410 -14.13 1.73 -26.68
N SER A 411 -13.69 2.70 -25.89
CA SER A 411 -14.02 2.83 -24.47
C SER A 411 -15.49 3.21 -24.27
N ILE A 412 -16.03 2.85 -23.11
CA ILE A 412 -17.42 3.11 -22.76
C ILE A 412 -17.54 4.30 -21.79
N ASP A 413 -18.58 5.12 -21.99
CA ASP A 413 -18.85 6.30 -21.15
C ASP A 413 -19.79 6.00 -19.97
N HIS A 414 -20.41 4.82 -19.95
CA HIS A 414 -21.48 4.47 -19.04
C HIS A 414 -21.53 2.95 -18.78
N ALA A 415 -21.80 2.54 -17.54
CA ALA A 415 -21.77 1.14 -17.10
C ALA A 415 -22.76 0.23 -17.85
N ARG A 416 -23.90 0.76 -18.31
CA ARG A 416 -24.87 0.03 -19.15
C ARG A 416 -24.28 -0.55 -20.44
N ASP A 417 -23.19 0.02 -20.94
CA ASP A 417 -22.55 -0.39 -22.20
C ASP A 417 -21.47 -1.46 -21.95
N TYR A 418 -21.26 -1.85 -20.68
CA TYR A 418 -20.35 -2.93 -20.31
C TYR A 418 -20.86 -4.30 -20.78
N SER A 419 -19.92 -5.14 -21.24
CA SER A 419 -20.18 -6.54 -21.55
C SER A 419 -19.15 -7.44 -20.87
N ASN A 420 -19.55 -8.67 -20.52
CA ASN A 420 -18.66 -9.61 -19.86
C ASN A 420 -17.47 -9.97 -20.77
N GLY A 421 -16.25 -9.94 -20.23
CA GLY A 421 -15.03 -10.14 -21.02
C GLY A 421 -14.59 -8.93 -21.85
N MET A 422 -15.23 -7.76 -21.71
CA MET A 422 -14.74 -6.51 -22.30
C MET A 422 -13.31 -6.23 -21.84
N ASN A 423 -12.47 -5.74 -22.76
CA ASN A 423 -11.10 -5.36 -22.44
C ASN A 423 -11.09 -4.26 -21.37
N VAL A 424 -10.27 -4.45 -20.35
CA VAL A 424 -10.21 -3.57 -19.17
C VAL A 424 -9.82 -2.13 -19.50
N HIS A 425 -8.99 -1.92 -20.52
CA HIS A 425 -8.60 -0.59 -20.99
C HIS A 425 -9.78 0.19 -21.62
N TYR A 426 -10.86 -0.49 -22.00
CA TYR A 426 -12.07 0.12 -22.55
C TYR A 426 -13.16 0.29 -21.48
N SER A 427 -13.27 -0.69 -20.58
CA SER A 427 -14.22 -0.63 -19.47
C SER A 427 -13.81 0.35 -18.37
N SER A 428 -12.54 0.73 -18.30
CA SER A 428 -12.02 1.79 -17.41
C SER A 428 -12.66 3.15 -17.63
N GLY A 429 -13.19 3.42 -18.83
CA GLY A 429 -13.88 4.65 -19.18
C GLY A 429 -14.99 5.06 -18.19
N VAL A 430 -15.68 4.08 -17.59
CA VAL A 430 -16.72 4.34 -16.58
C VAL A 430 -16.15 5.08 -15.36
N PHE A 431 -15.03 4.62 -14.80
CA PHE A 431 -14.42 5.21 -13.61
C PHE A 431 -13.56 6.43 -13.93
N ASN A 432 -12.91 6.46 -15.11
CA ASN A 432 -12.22 7.65 -15.60
C ASN A 432 -13.20 8.83 -15.71
N ARG A 433 -14.36 8.60 -16.33
CA ARG A 433 -15.38 9.65 -16.49
C ARG A 433 -16.01 10.05 -15.16
N ALA A 434 -16.24 9.12 -14.23
CA ALA A 434 -16.71 9.47 -12.88
C ALA A 434 -15.70 10.38 -12.15
N PHE A 435 -14.41 10.07 -12.25
CA PHE A 435 -13.34 10.87 -11.66
C PHE A 435 -13.24 12.27 -12.28
N TYR A 436 -13.35 12.37 -13.61
CA TYR A 436 -13.40 13.65 -14.33
C TYR A 436 -14.55 14.53 -13.84
N LEU A 437 -15.77 13.98 -13.80
CA LEU A 437 -16.97 14.70 -13.40
C LEU A 437 -16.87 15.19 -11.95
N LEU A 438 -16.32 14.37 -11.06
CA LEU A 438 -16.13 14.74 -9.67
C LEU A 438 -15.07 15.83 -9.52
N SER A 439 -13.89 15.65 -10.12
CA SER A 439 -12.75 16.54 -9.95
C SER A 439 -12.97 17.94 -10.54
N ASN A 440 -13.86 18.08 -11.52
CA ASN A 440 -14.25 19.35 -12.13
C ASN A 440 -15.47 20.01 -11.45
N LYS A 441 -16.04 19.40 -10.40
CA LYS A 441 -17.16 19.97 -9.66
C LYS A 441 -16.68 21.08 -8.71
N PRO A 442 -17.43 22.18 -8.51
CA PRO A 442 -17.08 23.18 -7.51
C PRO A 442 -16.82 22.57 -6.12
N GLY A 443 -15.71 22.95 -5.49
CA GLY A 443 -15.27 22.39 -4.21
C GLY A 443 -14.47 21.09 -4.31
N TRP A 444 -14.23 20.59 -5.51
CA TRP A 444 -13.36 19.45 -5.81
C TRP A 444 -12.17 19.87 -6.67
N ASN A 445 -11.16 19.01 -6.70
CA ASN A 445 -10.01 19.07 -7.59
C ASN A 445 -9.43 17.65 -7.75
N VAL A 446 -8.43 17.51 -8.63
CA VAL A 446 -7.76 16.22 -8.90
C VAL A 446 -7.25 15.57 -7.62
N ARG A 447 -6.59 16.34 -6.74
CA ARG A 447 -6.06 15.82 -5.46
C ARG A 447 -7.16 15.21 -4.58
N LYS A 448 -8.24 15.94 -4.32
CA LYS A 448 -9.35 15.45 -3.48
C LYS A 448 -10.00 14.20 -4.05
N GLY A 449 -10.15 14.15 -5.38
CA GLY A 449 -10.59 12.95 -6.08
C GLY A 449 -9.62 11.80 -5.85
N PHE A 450 -8.32 12.02 -6.10
CA PHE A 450 -7.30 10.98 -5.99
C PHE A 450 -7.22 10.41 -4.57
N GLU A 451 -7.30 11.26 -3.55
CA GLU A 451 -7.28 10.84 -2.14
C GLU A 451 -8.38 9.79 -1.86
N ILE A 452 -9.63 10.07 -2.24
CA ILE A 452 -10.75 9.15 -1.96
C ILE A 452 -10.71 7.87 -2.79
N PHE A 453 -10.24 7.92 -4.05
CA PHE A 453 -10.06 6.71 -4.85
C PHE A 453 -8.93 5.85 -4.29
N THR A 454 -7.83 6.46 -3.85
CA THR A 454 -6.71 5.73 -3.22
C THR A 454 -7.14 5.10 -1.90
N THR A 455 -7.93 5.77 -1.07
CA THR A 455 -8.44 5.15 0.16
C THR A 455 -9.49 4.08 -0.09
N ALA A 456 -10.30 4.21 -1.15
CA ALA A 456 -11.17 3.13 -1.57
C ALA A 456 -10.36 1.89 -1.98
N ASN A 457 -9.25 2.08 -2.69
CA ASN A 457 -8.32 1.01 -3.04
C ASN A 457 -7.66 0.37 -1.80
N GLN A 458 -7.26 1.18 -0.81
CA GLN A 458 -6.63 0.68 0.42
C GLN A 458 -7.59 -0.08 1.34
N LEU A 459 -8.85 0.35 1.46
CA LEU A 459 -9.74 -0.09 2.56
C LEU A 459 -11.03 -0.79 2.12
N TYR A 460 -11.56 -0.47 0.94
CA TYR A 460 -12.96 -0.78 0.61
C TYR A 460 -13.13 -1.71 -0.58
N TRP A 461 -12.29 -1.57 -1.60
CA TRP A 461 -12.33 -2.43 -2.76
C TRP A 461 -11.81 -3.82 -2.41
N THR A 462 -12.53 -4.83 -2.88
CA THR A 462 -12.09 -6.21 -2.87
C THR A 462 -11.65 -6.64 -4.27
N ALA A 463 -10.92 -7.75 -4.35
CA ALA A 463 -10.37 -8.27 -5.59
C ALA A 463 -11.39 -8.39 -6.75
N ASN A 464 -12.66 -8.70 -6.48
CA ASN A 464 -13.71 -8.86 -7.50
C ASN A 464 -14.78 -7.76 -7.46
N SER A 465 -14.44 -6.56 -7.00
CA SER A 465 -15.40 -5.46 -6.91
C SER A 465 -16.10 -5.19 -8.25
N THR A 466 -17.43 -5.14 -8.23
CA THR A 466 -18.23 -4.64 -9.36
C THR A 466 -18.12 -3.10 -9.44
N PHE A 467 -18.61 -2.50 -10.51
CA PHE A 467 -18.66 -1.03 -10.60
C PHE A 467 -19.42 -0.39 -9.44
N ASP A 468 -20.60 -0.92 -9.07
CA ASP A 468 -21.39 -0.38 -7.95
C ASP A 468 -20.66 -0.53 -6.60
N GLN A 469 -20.01 -1.68 -6.37
CA GLN A 469 -19.17 -1.89 -5.18
C GLN A 469 -17.97 -0.94 -5.16
N GLY A 470 -17.38 -0.69 -6.33
CA GLY A 470 -16.29 0.26 -6.51
C GLY A 470 -16.72 1.70 -6.17
N GLY A 471 -17.83 2.15 -6.74
CA GLY A 471 -18.41 3.48 -6.47
C GLY A 471 -18.81 3.64 -5.01
N CYS A 472 -19.38 2.60 -4.41
CA CYS A 472 -19.65 2.53 -2.97
C CYS A 472 -18.38 2.73 -2.14
N GLY A 473 -17.29 2.03 -2.47
CA GLY A 473 -16.01 2.19 -1.76
C GLY A 473 -15.50 3.62 -1.79
N VAL A 474 -15.64 4.32 -2.92
CA VAL A 474 -15.27 5.73 -3.06
C VAL A 474 -16.19 6.64 -2.24
N ALA A 475 -17.49 6.36 -2.18
CA ALA A 475 -18.43 7.09 -1.33
C ALA A 475 -18.11 6.94 0.18
N LYS A 476 -17.73 5.74 0.63
CA LYS A 476 -17.28 5.50 2.01
C LYS A 476 -15.97 6.24 2.31
N ALA A 477 -14.99 6.17 1.41
CA ALA A 477 -13.73 6.89 1.55
C ALA A 477 -13.92 8.41 1.62
N ALA A 478 -14.88 8.96 0.86
CA ALA A 478 -15.25 10.37 0.97
C ALA A 478 -15.86 10.70 2.33
N ALA A 479 -16.71 9.84 2.88
CA ALA A 479 -17.28 10.03 4.21
C ALA A 479 -16.20 10.06 5.31
N ASP A 480 -15.26 9.11 5.30
CA ASP A 480 -14.17 9.03 6.28
C ASP A 480 -13.25 10.26 6.23
N ARG A 481 -13.08 10.85 5.04
CA ARG A 481 -12.32 12.09 4.84
C ARG A 481 -13.11 13.36 5.13
N GLY A 482 -14.39 13.26 5.47
CA GLY A 482 -15.25 14.44 5.65
C GLY A 482 -15.53 15.20 4.36
N TYR A 483 -15.45 14.55 3.20
CA TYR A 483 -15.80 15.13 1.90
C TYR A 483 -17.28 14.90 1.56
N ASN A 484 -17.78 15.64 0.56
CA ASN A 484 -19.19 15.62 0.18
C ASN A 484 -19.58 14.32 -0.55
N VAL A 485 -20.17 13.38 0.17
CA VAL A 485 -20.62 12.08 -0.38
C VAL A 485 -21.67 12.23 -1.49
N THR A 486 -22.53 13.25 -1.42
CA THR A 486 -23.56 13.51 -2.43
C THR A 486 -22.94 13.83 -3.78
N ASP A 487 -21.82 14.56 -3.80
CA ASP A 487 -21.12 14.89 -5.05
C ASP A 487 -20.52 13.64 -5.70
N VAL A 488 -19.92 12.76 -4.90
CA VAL A 488 -19.40 11.46 -5.35
C VAL A 488 -20.52 10.62 -5.96
N ARG A 489 -21.64 10.48 -5.24
CA ARG A 489 -22.81 9.73 -5.73
C ARG A 489 -23.36 10.31 -7.03
N ALA A 490 -23.43 11.63 -7.14
CA ALA A 490 -23.89 12.29 -8.35
C ALA A 490 -22.98 11.99 -9.56
N ALA A 491 -21.65 12.05 -9.39
CA ALA A 491 -20.69 11.76 -10.45
C ALA A 491 -20.79 10.30 -10.93
N PHE A 492 -20.85 9.34 -10.00
CA PHE A 492 -21.03 7.92 -10.35
C PHE A 492 -22.39 7.63 -10.99
N ASN A 493 -23.47 8.27 -10.52
CA ASN A 493 -24.79 8.11 -11.12
C ASN A 493 -24.83 8.58 -12.58
N THR A 494 -24.09 9.62 -12.96
CA THR A 494 -23.98 10.09 -14.36
C THR A 494 -23.35 9.05 -15.30
N VAL A 495 -22.51 8.16 -14.77
CA VAL A 495 -21.89 7.05 -15.54
C VAL A 495 -22.59 5.71 -15.29
N GLY A 496 -23.77 5.71 -14.65
CA GLY A 496 -24.58 4.51 -14.46
C GLY A 496 -24.12 3.58 -13.35
N VAL A 497 -23.37 4.10 -12.37
CA VAL A 497 -22.85 3.35 -11.24
C VAL A 497 -23.58 3.76 -9.96
N ASP A 498 -24.13 2.79 -9.24
CA ASP A 498 -24.78 3.02 -7.95
C ASP A 498 -23.75 3.05 -6.81
N ALA A 499 -23.30 4.26 -6.46
CA ALA A 499 -22.39 4.50 -5.35
C ALA A 499 -23.08 4.61 -3.97
N THR A 500 -24.31 4.13 -3.84
CA THR A 500 -25.07 4.28 -2.59
C THR A 500 -24.84 3.15 -1.58
N CYS A 501 -24.01 2.16 -1.91
CA CYS A 501 -23.63 1.05 -1.01
C CYS A 501 -24.77 0.14 -0.58
N GLY A 502 -25.86 0.06 -1.35
CA GLY A 502 -27.09 -0.63 -0.91
C GLY A 502 -27.82 0.10 0.22
N THR A 503 -27.29 1.23 0.71
CA THR A 503 -28.10 2.26 1.39
C THR A 503 -28.72 3.09 0.30
N LEU A 504 -29.85 2.65 -0.24
CA LEU A 504 -30.56 3.41 -1.28
C LEU A 504 -30.56 4.90 -0.92
N PRO A 505 -30.40 5.81 -1.91
CA PRO A 505 -30.71 7.20 -1.66
C PRO A 505 -32.10 7.26 -1.04
N PRO A 506 -32.40 8.19 -0.10
CA PRO A 506 -33.75 8.35 0.37
C PRO A 506 -34.65 8.40 -0.87
N PRO A 507 -35.64 7.50 -0.99
CA PRO A 507 -36.49 7.46 -2.17
C PRO A 507 -36.95 8.88 -2.48
N THR A 508 -36.80 9.32 -3.72
CA THR A 508 -37.36 10.61 -4.19
C THR A 508 -38.89 10.47 -4.27
N GLY A 509 -39.53 10.27 -3.11
CA GLY A 509 -40.92 9.90 -2.91
C GLY A 509 -41.24 9.77 -1.42
N LYS A 510 -42.49 9.42 -1.10
CA LYS A 510 -42.94 9.27 0.29
C LYS A 510 -42.33 7.99 0.90
N VAL A 511 -41.55 8.14 1.97
CA VAL A 511 -40.87 7.04 2.65
C VAL A 511 -41.64 6.66 3.90
N LEU A 512 -41.86 5.36 4.11
CA LEU A 512 -42.48 4.84 5.32
C LEU A 512 -41.36 4.40 6.29
N GLN A 513 -41.27 5.07 7.44
CA GLN A 513 -40.28 4.77 8.47
C GLN A 513 -40.89 3.88 9.56
N GLN A 514 -40.16 2.85 9.98
CA GLN A 514 -40.62 1.94 11.04
C GLN A 514 -40.88 2.73 12.33
N GLY A 515 -42.04 2.49 12.95
CA GLY A 515 -42.46 3.17 14.19
C GLY A 515 -42.97 4.61 14.02
N THR A 516 -42.93 5.20 12.81
CA THR A 516 -43.42 6.56 12.54
C THR A 516 -44.68 6.52 11.65
N PRO A 517 -45.89 6.56 12.23
CA PRO A 517 -47.13 6.50 11.45
C PRO A 517 -47.38 7.80 10.67
N ILE A 518 -47.93 7.66 9.46
CA ILE A 518 -48.38 8.76 8.62
C ILE A 518 -49.90 8.89 8.79
N THR A 519 -50.35 9.98 9.40
CA THR A 519 -51.76 10.21 9.75
C THR A 519 -52.46 11.17 8.79
N GLY A 520 -53.79 11.21 8.82
CA GLY A 520 -54.58 12.20 8.07
C GLY A 520 -54.68 11.95 6.56
N LEU A 521 -54.32 10.77 6.08
CA LEU A 521 -54.32 10.43 4.66
C LEU A 521 -55.74 10.49 4.09
N SER A 522 -55.86 11.09 2.91
CA SER A 522 -57.13 11.25 2.20
C SER A 522 -56.91 11.21 0.69
N ALA A 523 -57.81 10.56 -0.06
CA ALA A 523 -57.80 10.59 -1.52
C ALA A 523 -59.19 10.36 -2.11
N SER A 524 -59.45 10.91 -3.30
CA SER A 524 -60.63 10.63 -4.11
C SER A 524 -60.58 9.21 -4.71
N ARG A 525 -61.76 8.68 -5.06
CA ARG A 525 -61.89 7.35 -5.69
C ARG A 525 -60.95 7.18 -6.88
N SER A 526 -60.38 6.00 -7.02
CA SER A 526 -59.43 5.58 -8.06
C SER A 526 -58.04 6.22 -8.00
N ASN A 527 -57.77 7.10 -7.04
CA ASN A 527 -56.40 7.59 -6.85
C ASN A 527 -55.52 6.53 -6.18
N GLN A 528 -54.25 6.52 -6.58
CA GLN A 528 -53.21 5.65 -6.03
C GLN A 528 -52.08 6.50 -5.48
N ASP A 529 -51.64 6.17 -4.27
CA ASP A 529 -50.50 6.81 -3.60
C ASP A 529 -49.46 5.74 -3.26
N PHE A 530 -48.18 6.08 -3.38
CA PHE A 530 -47.09 5.11 -3.29
C PHE A 530 -46.09 5.49 -2.21
N TYR A 531 -45.75 4.52 -1.37
CA TYR A 531 -44.74 4.62 -0.32
C TYR A 531 -43.69 3.53 -0.50
N THR A 532 -42.51 3.74 0.09
CA THR A 532 -41.42 2.76 0.07
C THR A 532 -40.75 2.63 1.43
N PHE A 533 -40.21 1.46 1.73
CA PHE A 533 -39.35 1.23 2.89
C PHE A 533 -38.26 0.18 2.61
N THR A 534 -37.20 0.21 3.41
CA THR A 534 -36.12 -0.78 3.44
C THR A 534 -35.76 -1.17 4.86
N VAL A 535 -35.08 -2.30 5.01
CA VAL A 535 -34.60 -2.79 6.31
C VAL A 535 -33.09 -3.00 6.30
N ASN A 536 -32.45 -2.81 7.46
CA ASN A 536 -31.00 -3.00 7.63
C ASN A 536 -30.64 -4.43 8.07
N SER A 537 -31.62 -5.19 8.58
CA SER A 537 -31.49 -6.59 8.99
C SER A 537 -32.75 -7.35 8.60
N THR A 538 -32.65 -8.66 8.43
CA THR A 538 -33.82 -9.51 8.17
C THR A 538 -34.80 -9.44 9.34
N GLN A 539 -36.04 -9.04 9.07
CA GLN A 539 -37.07 -8.91 10.11
C GLN A 539 -38.48 -9.11 9.57
N ASN A 540 -39.39 -9.58 10.44
CA ASN A 540 -40.82 -9.59 10.17
C ASN A 540 -41.38 -8.19 10.39
N LEU A 541 -42.02 -7.62 9.37
CA LEU A 541 -42.69 -6.33 9.46
C LEU A 541 -44.16 -6.42 9.11
N VAL A 542 -44.94 -5.49 9.65
CA VAL A 542 -46.36 -5.32 9.36
C VAL A 542 -46.59 -3.92 8.78
N VAL A 543 -47.00 -3.87 7.51
CA VAL A 543 -47.55 -2.66 6.91
C VAL A 543 -49.04 -2.66 7.25
N SER A 544 -49.53 -1.62 7.92
CA SER A 544 -50.93 -1.53 8.32
C SER A 544 -51.55 -0.19 8.02
N THR A 545 -52.84 -0.20 7.74
CA THR A 545 -53.69 0.98 7.61
C THR A 545 -54.78 0.90 8.67
N SER A 546 -55.17 2.06 9.22
CA SER A 546 -56.22 2.12 10.24
C SER A 546 -56.93 3.46 10.32
N GLY A 547 -58.16 3.43 10.85
CA GLY A 547 -58.95 4.63 11.16
C GLY A 547 -59.57 5.30 9.93
N GLY A 548 -60.04 6.53 10.12
CA GLY A 548 -60.67 7.31 9.05
C GLY A 548 -62.05 6.81 8.60
N ARG A 549 -62.50 7.33 7.45
CA ARG A 549 -63.74 6.94 6.74
C ARG A 549 -63.41 6.58 5.29
N GLY A 550 -64.27 5.82 4.62
CA GLY A 550 -64.08 5.39 3.22
C GLY A 550 -63.54 3.96 3.10
N ASP A 551 -62.95 3.66 1.94
CA ASP A 551 -62.43 2.34 1.60
C ASP A 551 -61.10 2.44 0.82
N LEU A 552 -60.01 2.14 1.52
CA LEU A 552 -58.65 2.11 1.02
C LEU A 552 -58.18 0.65 0.96
N ASP A 553 -57.66 0.26 -0.19
CA ASP A 553 -57.00 -1.03 -0.37
C ASP A 553 -55.47 -0.86 -0.28
N LEU A 554 -54.83 -1.74 0.49
CA LEU A 554 -53.41 -1.84 0.71
C LEU A 554 -52.81 -2.94 -0.18
N TYR A 555 -51.74 -2.59 -0.87
CA TYR A 555 -50.93 -3.53 -1.66
C TYR A 555 -49.47 -3.37 -1.29
N VAL A 556 -48.76 -4.49 -1.13
CA VAL A 556 -47.32 -4.50 -0.85
C VAL A 556 -46.60 -5.42 -1.83
N LYS A 557 -45.45 -4.98 -2.33
CA LYS A 557 -44.61 -5.77 -3.23
C LYS A 557 -43.11 -5.49 -3.04
N ALA A 558 -42.30 -6.53 -3.09
CA ALA A 558 -40.84 -6.49 -3.06
C ALA A 558 -40.27 -6.20 -4.46
N GLY A 559 -39.28 -5.30 -4.52
CA GLY A 559 -38.46 -5.02 -5.71
C GLY A 559 -39.11 -4.14 -6.78
N SER A 560 -40.45 -4.06 -6.86
CA SER A 560 -41.14 -3.21 -7.83
C SER A 560 -42.48 -2.67 -7.30
N LYS A 561 -42.99 -1.61 -7.95
CA LYS A 561 -44.31 -1.04 -7.61
C LYS A 561 -45.42 -2.08 -7.81
N PRO A 562 -46.30 -2.31 -6.83
CA PRO A 562 -47.46 -3.17 -7.01
C PRO A 562 -48.46 -2.53 -8.00
N THR A 563 -49.23 -3.40 -8.64
CA THR A 563 -50.44 -3.03 -9.40
C THR A 563 -51.65 -3.73 -8.77
N THR A 564 -52.87 -3.41 -9.22
CA THR A 564 -54.07 -4.13 -8.79
C THR A 564 -54.10 -5.60 -9.22
N THR A 565 -53.17 -6.03 -10.07
CA THR A 565 -53.03 -7.41 -10.58
C THR A 565 -51.68 -8.06 -10.24
N SER A 566 -50.72 -7.33 -9.68
CA SER A 566 -49.39 -7.82 -9.31
C SER A 566 -48.99 -7.26 -7.95
N TYR A 567 -49.01 -8.11 -6.93
CA TYR A 567 -48.70 -7.78 -5.55
C TYR A 567 -48.21 -9.03 -4.83
N ASP A 568 -47.47 -8.84 -3.74
CA ASP A 568 -47.04 -9.95 -2.88
C ASP A 568 -48.00 -10.10 -1.69
N CYS A 569 -48.64 -9.00 -1.28
CA CYS A 569 -49.69 -9.00 -0.28
C CYS A 569 -50.80 -7.99 -0.58
N ARG A 570 -52.04 -8.42 -0.38
CA ARG A 570 -53.28 -7.63 -0.42
C ARG A 570 -54.31 -8.25 0.56
N PRO A 571 -54.88 -7.52 1.53
CA PRO A 571 -55.72 -8.10 2.59
C PRO A 571 -57.18 -8.44 2.26
N TYR A 572 -57.68 -8.18 1.04
CA TYR A 572 -59.07 -8.44 0.60
C TYR A 572 -60.14 -8.09 1.66
N SER A 573 -59.95 -6.97 2.34
CA SER A 573 -60.85 -6.51 3.39
C SER A 573 -61.73 -5.39 2.88
N THR A 574 -62.79 -5.06 3.63
CA THR A 574 -63.62 -3.88 3.34
C THR A 574 -63.32 -2.81 4.37
N GLY A 575 -63.14 -1.57 3.92
CA GLY A 575 -62.79 -0.44 4.76
C GLY A 575 -61.28 -0.29 4.99
N ASN A 576 -60.89 0.73 5.75
CA ASN A 576 -59.50 1.20 5.83
C ASN A 576 -58.59 0.42 6.80
N ASN A 577 -59.06 -0.67 7.42
CA ASN A 577 -58.31 -1.40 8.43
C ASN A 577 -57.64 -2.63 7.80
N GLU A 578 -56.56 -2.41 7.05
CA GLU A 578 -55.89 -3.47 6.30
C GLU A 578 -54.46 -3.73 6.81
N GLN A 579 -53.99 -4.98 6.75
CA GLN A 579 -52.66 -5.37 7.22
C GLN A 579 -51.96 -6.34 6.28
N CYS A 580 -50.70 -6.05 5.95
CA CYS A 580 -49.81 -6.92 5.18
C CYS A 580 -48.56 -7.26 5.97
N ARG A 581 -48.30 -8.56 6.14
CA ARG A 581 -47.08 -9.07 6.77
C ARG A 581 -46.02 -9.32 5.71
N VAL A 582 -44.80 -8.87 5.98
CA VAL A 582 -43.67 -8.95 5.06
C VAL A 582 -42.47 -9.54 5.78
N TRP A 583 -41.90 -10.59 5.21
CA TRP A 583 -40.58 -11.08 5.60
C TRP A 583 -39.52 -10.23 4.90
N ALA A 584 -39.09 -9.16 5.56
CA ALA A 584 -38.25 -8.14 4.96
C ALA A 584 -36.77 -8.56 4.96
N GLN A 585 -36.10 -8.45 3.81
CA GLN A 585 -34.68 -8.74 3.64
C GLN A 585 -33.86 -7.46 3.43
N PRO A 586 -32.63 -7.37 3.97
CA PRO A 586 -31.70 -6.30 3.64
C PRO A 586 -31.45 -6.21 2.14
N GLY A 587 -31.36 -4.99 1.61
CA GLY A 587 -31.10 -4.75 0.19
C GLY A 587 -32.30 -4.87 -0.75
N VAL A 588 -33.51 -5.16 -0.23
CA VAL A 588 -34.75 -5.19 -1.01
C VAL A 588 -35.58 -3.93 -0.71
N THR A 589 -36.01 -3.22 -1.76
CA THR A 589 -37.01 -2.14 -1.64
C THR A 589 -38.40 -2.73 -1.59
N TYR A 590 -39.17 -2.40 -0.57
CA TYR A 590 -40.58 -2.76 -0.50
C TYR A 590 -41.43 -1.56 -0.89
N HIS A 591 -42.31 -1.78 -1.85
CA HIS A 591 -43.25 -0.79 -2.36
C HIS A 591 -44.63 -1.03 -1.76
N VAL A 592 -45.24 0.04 -1.26
CA VAL A 592 -46.59 0.05 -0.68
C VAL A 592 -47.46 0.95 -1.55
N MET A 593 -48.60 0.44 -2.02
CA MET A 593 -49.61 1.21 -2.73
C MET A 593 -50.87 1.29 -1.89
N LEU A 594 -51.39 2.52 -1.76
CA LEU A 594 -52.71 2.82 -1.23
C LEU A 594 -53.62 3.11 -2.40
N ASN A 595 -54.62 2.26 -2.64
CA ASN A 595 -55.57 2.39 -3.73
C ASN A 595 -56.94 2.77 -3.18
N ALA A 596 -57.45 3.95 -3.55
CA ALA A 596 -58.76 4.43 -3.11
C ALA A 596 -59.90 3.70 -3.84
N TYR A 597 -60.32 2.53 -3.34
CA TYR A 597 -61.48 1.80 -3.89
C TYR A 597 -62.73 2.67 -3.85
N SER A 598 -62.91 3.39 -2.74
CA SER A 598 -63.77 4.57 -2.62
C SER A 598 -62.99 5.75 -2.06
N ALA A 599 -63.57 6.96 -2.06
CA ALA A 599 -62.90 8.11 -1.46
C ALA A 599 -62.70 7.88 0.04
N TYR A 600 -61.49 8.10 0.54
CA TYR A 600 -61.15 7.93 1.96
C TYR A 600 -60.60 9.22 2.57
N SER A 601 -60.74 9.35 3.89
CA SER A 601 -60.19 10.48 4.65
C SER A 601 -59.85 10.12 6.09
N GLY A 602 -58.78 10.73 6.62
CA GLY A 602 -58.34 10.55 8.00
C GLY A 602 -57.68 9.19 8.29
N VAL A 603 -57.18 8.50 7.26
CA VAL A 603 -56.53 7.18 7.41
C VAL A 603 -55.10 7.34 7.92
N THR A 604 -54.63 6.37 8.71
CA THR A 604 -53.25 6.28 9.19
C THR A 604 -52.55 5.08 8.56
N LEU A 605 -51.38 5.28 7.94
CA LEU A 605 -50.48 4.25 7.44
C LEU A 605 -49.31 4.06 8.41
N LYS A 606 -48.97 2.81 8.74
CA LYS A 606 -47.92 2.48 9.70
C LYS A 606 -47.08 1.28 9.24
N LEU A 607 -45.80 1.29 9.61
CA LEU A 607 -44.88 0.17 9.49
C LEU A 607 -44.40 -0.22 10.89
N ASP A 608 -44.70 -1.44 11.30
CA ASP A 608 -44.36 -2.00 12.62
C ASP A 608 -43.42 -3.19 12.52
#